data_AF-A0A7R9ZRV0-F1
#
_entry.id   AF-A0A7R9ZRV0-F1
#
_cell.length_a   1.000
_cell.length_b   1.000
_cell.length_c   1.000
_cell.angle_alpha   90.00
_cell.angle_beta   90.00
_cell.angle_gamma   90.00
#
_symmetry.space_group_name_H-M   'P 1'
#
loop_
_entity.id
_entity.type
_entity.pdbx_description
1 polymer ?
#
loop_
_entity_poly.entity_id
_entity_poly.type
_entity_poly.pdbx_seq_one_letter_code
_entity_poly.pdbx_strand_id
1 'polypeptide(L)'
;WESRFEELKQYHQRHGHCLVSTCKYPSLSQWVKRQRYQLKIKLAGKHSPLTEDRIQALNGLGFIWNSHRLIWEQRYAELVEFHRQHGNCNVPTEYDRNPALGVWVKGQRRQYNLFRFGWKSSMTNERLDRLNALGMVWYLRRPKMTRRSQRR
;
A
#
# COMPACT_ATOMS: atom_id res chain seq x y z
N TRP A 1 -3.36 -3.46 27.50
CA TRP A 1 -3.88 -2.76 26.29
C TRP A 1 -3.67 -1.26 26.46
N GLU A 2 -4.13 -0.68 27.57
CA GLU A 2 -4.01 0.75 27.92
C GLU A 2 -2.62 1.33 27.71
N SER A 3 -1.58 0.75 28.32
CA SER A 3 -0.19 1.24 28.17
C SER A 3 0.25 1.38 26.70
N ARG A 4 -0.09 0.41 25.84
CA ARG A 4 0.25 0.46 24.40
C ARG A 4 -0.60 1.43 23.62
N PHE A 5 -1.86 1.59 24.02
CA PHE A 5 -2.74 2.59 23.44
C PHE A 5 -2.26 4.00 23.78
N GLU A 6 -1.81 4.23 25.01
CA GLU A 6 -1.22 5.52 25.43
C GLU A 6 0.10 5.81 24.68
N GLU A 7 0.94 4.80 24.52
CA GLU A 7 2.16 4.89 23.70
C GLU A 7 1.83 5.27 22.24
N LEU A 8 0.74 4.73 21.68
CA LEU A 8 0.25 5.11 20.35
C LEU A 8 -0.30 6.54 20.31
N LYS A 9 -0.97 7.02 21.36
CA LYS A 9 -1.43 8.43 21.43
C LYS A 9 -0.24 9.39 21.42
N GLN A 10 0.78 9.12 22.22
CA GLN A 10 2.01 9.92 22.23
C GLN A 10 2.70 9.90 20.86
N TYR A 11 2.72 8.74 20.20
CA TYR A 11 3.21 8.64 18.83
C TYR A 11 2.40 9.52 17.87
N HIS A 12 1.07 9.47 17.95
CA HIS A 12 0.18 10.29 17.12
C HIS A 12 0.42 11.79 17.36
N GLN A 13 0.56 12.24 18.60
CA GLN A 13 0.85 13.64 18.95
C GLN A 13 2.17 14.12 18.33
N ARG A 14 3.20 13.27 18.28
CA ARG A 14 4.52 13.63 17.73
C ARG A 14 4.58 13.61 16.20
N HIS A 15 3.82 12.73 15.55
CA HIS A 15 3.93 12.47 14.11
C HIS A 15 2.70 12.91 13.30
N GLY A 16 1.61 13.30 13.96
CA GLY A 16 0.33 13.62 13.32
C GLY A 16 -0.40 12.42 12.72
N HIS A 17 0.12 11.20 12.88
CA HIS A 17 -0.45 9.99 12.28
C HIS A 17 -0.14 8.72 13.09
N CYS A 18 -0.90 7.65 12.87
CA CYS A 18 -0.67 6.33 13.49
C CYS A 18 0.15 5.35 12.61
N LEU A 19 0.86 5.83 11.58
CA LEU A 19 1.74 5.00 10.74
C LEU A 19 3.09 4.74 11.43
N VAL A 20 3.08 3.82 12.40
CA VAL A 20 4.27 3.49 13.18
C VAL A 20 5.35 2.81 12.33
N SER A 21 6.53 3.44 12.27
CA SER A 21 7.71 2.88 11.60
C SER A 21 8.20 1.59 12.27
N THR A 22 8.32 0.51 11.49
CA THR A 22 8.75 -0.80 12.00
C THR A 22 10.21 -0.81 12.46
N CYS A 23 11.10 -0.07 11.80
CA CYS A 23 12.51 -0.02 12.19
C CYS A 23 12.76 0.87 13.41
N LYS A 24 12.06 2.01 13.51
CA LYS A 24 12.26 2.97 14.62
C LYS A 24 11.52 2.56 15.90
N TYR A 25 10.36 1.93 15.76
CA TYR A 25 9.49 1.55 16.90
C TYR A 25 9.00 0.10 16.75
N PRO A 26 9.89 -0.90 16.82
CA PRO A 26 9.57 -2.28 16.51
C PRO A 26 8.46 -2.84 17.42
N SER A 27 8.52 -2.58 18.73
CA SER A 27 7.54 -3.09 19.69
C SER A 27 6.13 -2.53 19.46
N LEU A 28 6.01 -1.21 19.31
CA LEU A 28 4.74 -0.54 19.03
C LEU A 28 4.20 -0.94 17.65
N SER A 29 5.08 -1.06 16.64
CA SER A 29 4.67 -1.50 15.29
C SER A 29 4.09 -2.92 15.29
N GLN A 30 4.65 -3.82 16.11
CA GLN A 30 4.15 -5.18 16.29
C GLN A 30 2.77 -5.17 16.94
N TRP A 31 2.57 -4.32 17.95
CA TRP A 31 1.28 -4.15 18.60
C TRP A 31 0.21 -3.60 17.65
N VAL A 32 0.55 -2.60 16.83
CA VAL A 32 -0.32 -2.05 15.77
C VAL A 32 -0.71 -3.13 14.76
N LYS A 33 0.26 -3.93 14.27
CA LYS A 33 0.00 -5.07 13.38
C LYS A 33 -0.96 -6.07 14.02
N ARG A 34 -0.79 -6.34 15.31
CA ARG A 34 -1.69 -7.22 16.08
C ARG A 34 -3.11 -6.69 16.10
N GLN A 35 -3.34 -5.39 16.29
CA GLN A 35 -4.70 -4.82 16.27
C GLN A 35 -5.39 -5.07 14.93
N ARG A 36 -4.69 -4.81 13.81
CA ARG A 36 -5.23 -5.05 12.46
C ARG A 36 -5.58 -6.52 12.22
N TYR A 37 -4.72 -7.43 12.69
CA TYR A 37 -4.99 -8.87 12.61
C TYR A 37 -6.21 -9.27 13.44
N GLN A 38 -6.34 -8.73 14.66
CA GLN A 38 -7.48 -9.00 15.53
C GLN A 38 -8.81 -8.51 14.93
N LEU A 39 -8.81 -7.31 14.32
CA LEU A 39 -9.99 -6.83 13.60
C LEU A 39 -10.36 -7.77 12.44
N LYS A 40 -9.38 -8.25 11.66
CA LYS A 40 -9.62 -9.21 10.58
C LYS A 40 -10.26 -10.51 11.08
N ILE A 41 -9.79 -11.05 12.21
CA ILE A 41 -10.38 -12.24 12.84
C ILE A 41 -11.83 -11.96 13.25
N LYS A 42 -12.07 -10.83 13.92
CA LYS A 42 -13.40 -10.41 14.39
C LYS A 42 -14.39 -10.30 13.22
N LEU A 43 -13.98 -9.64 12.13
CA LEU A 43 -14.80 -9.50 10.91
C LEU A 43 -15.07 -10.83 10.19
N ALA A 44 -14.23 -11.85 10.42
CA ALA A 44 -14.45 -13.21 9.92
C ALA A 44 -15.35 -14.05 10.85
N GLY A 45 -16.01 -13.44 11.84
CA GLY A 45 -16.90 -14.12 12.78
C GLY A 45 -16.19 -14.96 13.85
N LYS A 46 -14.86 -14.83 13.97
CA LYS A 46 -14.07 -15.58 14.95
C LYS A 46 -13.88 -14.78 16.23
N HIS A 47 -13.73 -15.47 17.35
CA HIS A 47 -13.46 -14.84 18.64
C HIS A 47 -12.19 -13.96 18.59
N SER A 48 -12.30 -12.72 19.07
CA SER A 48 -11.20 -11.77 19.13
C SER A 48 -11.24 -10.97 20.44
N PRO A 49 -10.09 -10.77 21.13
CA PRO A 49 -9.98 -9.89 22.29
C PRO A 49 -10.10 -8.39 21.95
N LEU A 50 -10.32 -8.04 20.67
CA LEU A 50 -10.58 -6.68 20.24
C LEU A 50 -12.08 -6.38 20.43
N THR A 51 -12.39 -5.74 21.57
CA THR A 51 -13.74 -5.28 21.91
C THR A 51 -14.13 -4.07 21.07
N GLU A 52 -15.43 -3.76 21.03
CA GLU A 52 -15.94 -2.61 20.28
C GLU A 52 -15.38 -1.29 20.82
N ASP A 53 -15.33 -1.12 22.15
CA ASP A 53 -14.75 0.07 22.78
C ASP A 53 -13.29 0.31 22.37
N ARG A 54 -12.50 -0.77 22.21
CA ARG A 54 -11.11 -0.67 21.75
C ARG A 54 -11.02 -0.26 20.28
N ILE A 55 -11.97 -0.69 19.46
CA ILE A 55 -12.08 -0.28 18.05
C ILE A 55 -12.44 1.21 18.00
N GLN A 56 -13.45 1.63 18.76
CA GLN A 56 -13.86 3.04 18.82
C GLN A 56 -12.76 3.95 19.35
N ALA A 57 -12.03 3.52 20.38
CA ALA A 57 -10.88 4.27 20.90
C ALA A 57 -9.76 4.43 19.84
N LEU A 58 -9.48 3.38 19.07
CA LEU A 58 -8.52 3.45 17.96
C LEU A 58 -9.03 4.33 16.82
N ASN A 59 -10.32 4.24 16.47
CA ASN A 59 -10.95 5.08 15.46
C ASN A 59 -10.89 6.57 15.84
N GLY A 60 -11.19 6.90 17.10
CA GLY A 60 -11.12 8.26 17.61
C GLY A 60 -9.72 8.87 17.56
N LEU A 61 -8.66 8.04 17.57
CA LEU A 61 -7.27 8.46 17.38
C LEU A 61 -6.87 8.58 15.90
N GLY A 62 -7.76 8.28 14.96
CA GLY A 62 -7.44 8.22 13.53
C GLY A 62 -6.58 7.01 13.16
N PHE A 63 -6.76 5.88 13.85
CA PHE A 63 -5.97 4.68 13.59
C PHE A 63 -6.22 4.11 12.20
N ILE A 64 -5.12 3.88 11.47
CA ILE A 64 -5.17 3.37 10.10
C ILE A 64 -5.18 1.84 10.11
N TRP A 65 -6.36 1.26 9.92
CA TRP A 65 -6.58 -0.19 9.86
C TRP A 65 -5.97 -0.84 8.61
N ASN A 66 -6.03 -0.16 7.46
CA ASN A 66 -5.46 -0.64 6.20
C ASN A 66 -4.38 0.31 5.68
N SER A 67 -3.17 0.20 6.22
CA SER A 67 -2.04 1.02 5.78
C SER A 67 -1.65 0.79 4.33
N HIS A 68 -1.84 -0.43 3.81
CA HIS A 68 -1.51 -0.74 2.42
C HIS A 68 -2.42 0.01 1.43
N ARG A 69 -3.72 0.14 1.76
CA ARG A 69 -4.65 0.96 0.96
C ARG A 69 -4.24 2.42 1.02
N LEU A 70 -4.04 2.97 2.22
CA LEU A 70 -3.67 4.38 2.38
C LEU A 70 -2.38 4.75 1.62
N ILE A 71 -1.32 3.95 1.77
CA ILE A 71 -0.04 4.19 1.06
C ILE A 71 -0.25 4.11 -0.46
N TRP A 72 -1.08 3.18 -0.93
CA TRP A 72 -1.38 3.08 -2.36
C TRP A 72 -2.15 4.32 -2.86
N GLU A 73 -3.15 4.80 -2.13
CA GLU A 73 -3.89 6.02 -2.47
C GLU A 73 -2.99 7.26 -2.51
N GLN A 74 -2.10 7.40 -1.53
CA GLN A 74 -1.13 8.50 -1.50
C GLN A 74 -0.22 8.48 -2.72
N ARG A 75 0.35 7.31 -3.06
CA ARG A 75 1.21 7.17 -4.24
C ARG A 75 0.45 7.35 -5.55
N TYR A 76 -0.82 6.95 -5.59
CA TYR A 76 -1.69 7.21 -6.73
C TYR A 76 -1.93 8.72 -6.91
N ALA A 77 -2.22 9.46 -5.84
CA ALA A 77 -2.36 10.92 -5.90
C ALA A 77 -1.07 11.61 -6.38
N GLU A 78 0.10 11.15 -5.92
CA GLU A 78 1.40 11.62 -6.42
C GLU A 78 1.59 11.32 -7.91
N LEU A 79 1.12 10.17 -8.41
CA LEU A 79 1.15 9.85 -9.83
C LEU A 79 0.22 10.74 -10.64
N VAL A 80 -0.98 11.04 -10.13
CA VAL A 80 -1.92 11.97 -10.76
C VAL A 80 -1.27 13.35 -10.90
N GLU A 81 -0.60 13.83 -9.86
CA GLU A 81 0.12 15.09 -9.90
C GLU A 81 1.30 15.06 -10.88
N PHE A 82 2.06 13.97 -10.92
CA PHE A 82 3.11 13.78 -11.92
C PHE A 82 2.55 13.83 -13.34
N HIS A 83 1.42 13.15 -13.60
CA HIS A 83 0.74 13.15 -14.88
C HIS A 83 0.28 14.56 -15.27
N ARG A 84 -0.27 15.32 -14.33
CA ARG A 84 -0.66 16.72 -14.55
C ARG A 84 0.53 17.58 -14.99
N GLN A 85 1.71 17.36 -14.42
CA GLN A 85 2.92 18.14 -14.73
C GLN A 85 3.63 17.71 -16.03
N HIS A 86 3.62 16.42 -16.37
CA HIS A 86 4.44 15.87 -17.48
C HIS A 86 3.60 15.35 -18.65
N GLY A 87 2.27 15.28 -18.51
CA GLY A 87 1.34 14.75 -19.51
C GLY A 87 1.39 13.23 -19.69
N ASN A 88 2.08 12.50 -18.81
CA ASN A 88 2.22 11.05 -18.89
C ASN A 88 2.54 10.42 -17.52
N CYS A 89 2.45 9.10 -17.42
CA CYS A 89 2.80 8.32 -16.21
C CYS A 89 4.18 7.62 -16.30
N ASN A 90 5.07 8.08 -17.16
CA ASN A 90 6.39 7.46 -17.38
C ASN A 90 7.41 7.96 -16.36
N VAL A 91 7.12 7.73 -15.08
CA VAL A 91 8.02 8.12 -13.97
C VAL A 91 9.33 7.32 -14.09
N PRO A 92 10.50 7.99 -14.13
CA PRO A 92 11.80 7.33 -14.06
C PRO A 92 11.93 6.50 -12.78
N THR A 93 12.70 5.42 -12.82
CA THR A 93 12.94 4.62 -11.59
C THR A 93 13.70 5.42 -10.55
N GLU A 94 14.68 6.20 -11.01
CA GLU A 94 15.49 7.13 -10.20
C GLU A 94 14.92 8.54 -10.40
N TYR A 95 13.74 8.79 -9.83
CA TYR A 95 13.10 10.10 -9.92
C TYR A 95 13.49 10.96 -8.72
N ASP A 96 14.47 11.85 -8.88
CA ASP A 96 15.07 12.59 -7.76
C ASP A 96 14.09 13.41 -6.94
N ARG A 97 13.07 14.00 -7.59
CA ARG A 97 12.04 14.80 -6.89
C ARG A 97 11.17 13.95 -5.98
N ASN A 98 10.94 12.69 -6.33
CA ASN A 98 10.19 11.74 -5.50
C ASN A 98 10.62 10.30 -5.81
N PRO A 99 11.73 9.82 -5.19
CA PRO A 99 12.26 8.48 -5.47
C PRO A 99 11.27 7.37 -5.12
N ALA A 100 10.41 7.61 -4.12
CA ALA A 100 9.41 6.66 -3.69
C ALA A 100 8.33 6.42 -4.77
N LEU A 101 7.96 7.45 -5.54
CA LEU A 101 7.03 7.31 -6.66
C LEU A 101 7.63 6.49 -7.80
N GLY A 102 8.89 6.73 -8.17
CA GLY A 102 9.58 5.95 -9.22
C GLY A 102 9.65 4.46 -8.90
N VAL A 103 10.04 4.12 -7.66
CA VAL A 103 10.03 2.75 -7.15
C VAL A 103 8.62 2.16 -7.14
N TRP A 104 7.62 2.95 -6.73
CA TRP A 104 6.23 2.49 -6.68
C TRP A 104 5.66 2.20 -8.07
N VAL A 105 5.89 3.06 -9.07
CA VAL A 105 5.45 2.85 -10.47
C VAL A 105 6.09 1.59 -11.06
N LYS A 106 7.40 1.39 -10.84
CA LYS A 106 8.09 0.14 -11.21
C LYS A 106 7.45 -1.07 -10.54
N GLY A 107 7.09 -0.94 -9.26
CA GLY A 107 6.35 -1.94 -8.50
C GLY A 107 4.99 -2.27 -9.11
N GLN A 108 4.18 -1.26 -9.49
CA GLN A 108 2.89 -1.47 -10.14
C GLN A 108 3.04 -2.26 -11.44
N ARG A 109 4.02 -1.92 -12.29
CA ARG A 109 4.30 -2.67 -13.53
C ARG A 109 4.64 -4.14 -13.27
N ARG A 110 5.40 -4.42 -12.21
CA ARG A 110 5.66 -5.81 -11.77
C ARG A 110 4.37 -6.51 -11.34
N GLN A 111 3.56 -5.88 -10.50
CA GLN A 111 2.30 -6.47 -10.00
C GLN A 111 1.29 -6.72 -11.13
N TYR A 112 1.22 -5.82 -12.11
CA TYR A 112 0.41 -6.03 -13.31
C TYR A 112 0.86 -7.25 -14.11
N ASN A 113 2.17 -7.44 -14.31
CA ASN A 113 2.67 -8.63 -14.99
C ASN A 113 2.29 -9.92 -14.24
N LEU A 114 2.45 -9.96 -12.92
CA LEU A 114 2.02 -11.11 -12.11
C LEU A 114 0.52 -11.37 -12.29
N PHE A 115 -0.30 -10.33 -12.20
CA PHE A 115 -1.76 -10.41 -12.34
C PHE A 115 -2.17 -10.97 -13.72
N ARG A 116 -1.56 -10.45 -14.79
CA ARG A 116 -1.82 -10.86 -16.17
C ARG A 116 -1.50 -12.35 -16.42
N PHE A 117 -0.48 -12.89 -15.76
CA PHE A 117 -0.13 -14.32 -15.87
C PHE A 117 -0.92 -15.21 -14.91
N GLY A 118 -1.91 -14.67 -14.19
CA GLY A 118 -2.67 -15.42 -13.19
C GLY A 118 -1.85 -15.78 -11.94
N TRP A 119 -0.70 -15.14 -11.75
CA TRP A 119 0.13 -15.35 -10.56
C TRP A 119 -0.34 -14.46 -9.41
N LYS A 120 0.02 -14.86 -8.18
CA LYS A 120 -0.30 -14.11 -6.97
C LYS A 120 0.22 -12.67 -7.08
N SER A 121 -0.71 -11.72 -7.07
CA SER A 121 -0.45 -10.29 -7.23
C SER A 121 -1.24 -9.49 -6.19
N SER A 122 -0.76 -8.30 -5.86
CA SER A 122 -1.52 -7.30 -5.10
C SER A 122 -2.28 -6.31 -6.00
N MET A 123 -2.23 -6.51 -7.32
CA MET A 123 -3.06 -5.77 -8.28
C MET A 123 -4.51 -6.26 -8.18
N THR A 124 -5.44 -5.31 -8.09
CA THR A 124 -6.89 -5.55 -8.14
C THR A 124 -7.46 -4.91 -9.40
N ASN A 125 -8.65 -5.32 -9.83
CA ASN A 125 -9.32 -4.69 -10.98
C ASN A 125 -9.51 -3.18 -10.74
N GLU A 126 -9.95 -2.77 -9.55
CA GLU A 126 -10.07 -1.35 -9.18
C GLU A 126 -8.76 -0.57 -9.38
N ARG A 127 -7.62 -1.12 -8.93
CA ARG A 127 -6.31 -0.47 -9.09
C ARG A 127 -5.90 -0.41 -10.57
N LEU A 128 -6.18 -1.48 -11.31
CA LEU A 128 -5.90 -1.57 -12.73
C LEU A 128 -6.69 -0.51 -13.51
N ASP A 129 -7.99 -0.41 -13.26
CA ASP A 129 -8.89 0.54 -13.92
C ASP A 129 -8.45 1.98 -13.65
N ARG A 130 -8.13 2.30 -12.40
CA ARG A 130 -7.65 3.64 -12.02
C ARG A 130 -6.31 4.02 -12.66
N LEU A 131 -5.39 3.05 -12.78
CA LEU A 131 -4.10 3.28 -13.43
C LEU A 131 -4.24 3.38 -14.96
N ASN A 132 -5.11 2.56 -15.56
CA ASN A 132 -5.43 2.63 -16.98
C ASN A 132 -6.11 3.94 -17.36
N ALA A 133 -7.06 4.42 -16.54
CA ALA A 133 -7.73 5.70 -16.74
C ALA A 133 -6.76 6.89 -16.73
N LEU A 134 -5.65 6.78 -15.99
CA LEU A 134 -4.59 7.78 -15.96
C LEU A 134 -3.59 7.63 -17.12
N GLY A 135 -3.77 6.67 -18.02
CA GLY A 135 -2.86 6.42 -19.14
C GLY A 135 -1.57 5.69 -18.76
N MET A 136 -1.60 4.85 -17.71
CA MET A 136 -0.42 4.11 -17.29
C MET A 136 0.07 3.14 -18.37
N VAL A 137 1.30 3.38 -18.85
CA VAL A 137 1.99 2.46 -19.77
C VAL A 137 2.68 1.34 -18.99
N TRP A 138 2.21 0.11 -19.22
CA TRP A 138 2.70 -1.10 -18.53
C TRP A 138 4.03 -1.62 -19.07
N TYR A 139 4.32 -1.36 -20.35
CA TYR A 139 5.52 -1.84 -21.05
C TYR A 139 6.28 -0.68 -21.71
N LEU A 140 7.39 -0.24 -21.11
CA LEU A 140 8.21 0.85 -21.66
C LEU A 140 9.15 0.41 -22.78
N ARG A 141 9.45 -0.89 -22.88
CA ARG A 141 10.18 -1.48 -24.01
C ARG A 141 9.36 -2.66 -24.52
N ARG A 142 9.19 -2.76 -25.85
CA ARG A 142 8.60 -3.96 -26.47
C ARG A 142 9.40 -5.18 -25.99
N PRO A 143 8.75 -6.24 -25.47
CA PRO A 143 9.47 -7.47 -25.17
C PRO A 143 10.13 -7.95 -26.46
N LYS A 144 11.44 -8.25 -26.43
CA LYS A 144 12.04 -9.08 -27.49
C LYS A 144 11.33 -10.43 -27.38
N MET A 145 10.53 -10.79 -28.39
CA MET A 145 9.96 -12.13 -28.49
C MET A 145 11.11 -13.14 -28.53
N THR A 146 11.44 -13.74 -27.39
CA THR A 146 12.39 -14.85 -27.35
C THR A 146 11.67 -16.08 -27.88
N ARG A 147 12.15 -16.60 -29.03
CA ARG A 147 11.71 -17.86 -29.65
C ARG A 147 11.99 -19.04 -28.70
N ARG A 148 11.13 -19.28 -27.73
CA ARG A 148 11.08 -20.54 -26.96
C ARG A 148 9.65 -21.07 -26.98
N SER A 149 9.19 -21.41 -28.18
CA SER A 149 7.97 -22.18 -28.41
C SER A 149 8.04 -22.84 -29.79
N GLN A 150 9.09 -23.62 -30.01
CA GLN A 150 9.16 -24.67 -31.04
C GLN A 150 10.04 -25.79 -30.49
N ARG A 151 9.49 -26.53 -29.52
CA ARG A 151 9.84 -27.92 -29.25
C ARG A 151 8.53 -28.61 -28.88
N ARG A 152 7.83 -29.06 -29.91
CA ARG A 152 6.97 -30.24 -29.88
C ARG A 152 7.61 -31.24 -30.83
#